data_AF-A0A510K0C9-F1
#
_entry.id   AF-A0A510K0C9-F1
#
_cell.length_a   1.000
_cell.length_b   1.000
_cell.length_c   1.000
_cell.angle_alpha   90.00
_cell.angle_beta   90.00
_cell.angle_gamma   90.00
#
_symmetry.space_group_name_H-M   'P 1'
#
loop_
_entity.id
_entity.type
_entity.pdbx_description
1 polymer ?
#
loop_
_entity_poly.entity_id
_entity_poly.type
_entity_poly.pdbx_seq_one_letter_code
_entity_poly.pdbx_strand_id
1 'polypeptide(L)'
;MIMVRDEFLTFKEQVKLFKDRGMIITDEKKAEKVLQFINYYKLKECSLPYFKNGQYVQGITFDEILTRFYENKNLRINLLRLTEKVEISLKTKFSYLIGEKFGAYGYLDFYKWVDKTEYCRHFRTFKEKDFKKRIDRSLGNSKNELLETYKQNHNKIPIWLVTDILTFGEILDLYKLLYKKYQNKIAKEHNLSGIIYLSWLENINLIRNLSAHNSNIVDIKFSTKPKILDEFKNKLYFINDKISDRIAVSVLILEYLVFVINLKYPGGAIRKSLKKLCRNRTDEEAQKLGFKDFETIKNLKI
;
A
#
# COMPACT_ATOMS: atom_id res chain seq x y z
N MET A 1 15.84 -16.87 -19.32
CA MET A 1 15.82 -15.53 -19.94
C MET A 1 14.43 -15.30 -20.51
N ILE A 2 13.69 -14.27 -20.08
CA ILE A 2 12.40 -13.95 -20.71
C ILE A 2 12.77 -13.35 -22.08
N MET A 3 12.55 -14.08 -23.18
CA MET A 3 12.68 -13.48 -24.51
C MET A 3 11.68 -12.34 -24.60
N VAL A 4 12.19 -11.11 -24.60
CA VAL A 4 11.43 -9.92 -24.91
C VAL A 4 11.20 -9.99 -26.42
N ARG A 5 9.95 -10.15 -26.83
CA ARG A 5 9.54 -9.98 -28.22
C ARG A 5 9.00 -8.56 -28.33
N ASP A 6 9.62 -7.77 -29.20
CA ASP A 6 9.21 -6.39 -29.50
C ASP A 6 8.18 -6.33 -30.63
N GLU A 7 7.76 -7.48 -31.16
CA GLU A 7 6.75 -7.61 -32.20
C GLU A 7 5.33 -7.40 -31.66
N PHE A 8 4.52 -6.69 -32.44
CA PHE A 8 3.08 -6.56 -32.20
C PHE A 8 2.40 -7.93 -32.36
N LEU A 9 1.53 -8.27 -31.41
CA LEU A 9 0.69 -9.47 -31.45
C LEU A 9 -0.78 -9.09 -31.32
N THR A 10 -1.61 -9.58 -32.23
CA THR A 10 -3.07 -9.57 -32.12
C THR A 10 -3.52 -10.35 -30.89
N PHE A 11 -4.76 -10.14 -30.43
CA PHE A 11 -5.28 -10.87 -29.26
C PHE A 11 -5.28 -12.39 -29.47
N LYS A 12 -5.58 -12.86 -30.69
CA LYS A 12 -5.49 -14.29 -31.05
C LYS A 12 -4.07 -14.83 -30.94
N GLU A 13 -3.07 -14.08 -31.41
CA GLU A 13 -1.67 -14.45 -31.28
C GLU A 13 -1.19 -14.42 -29.82
N GLN A 14 -1.70 -13.50 -29.01
CA GLN A 14 -1.43 -13.47 -27.57
C GLN A 14 -2.01 -14.70 -26.85
N VAL A 15 -3.22 -15.16 -27.22
CA VAL A 15 -3.79 -16.43 -26.73
C VAL A 15 -2.90 -17.60 -27.14
N LYS A 16 -2.51 -17.66 -28.42
CA LYS A 16 -1.59 -18.69 -28.93
C LYS A 16 -0.27 -18.69 -28.15
N LEU A 17 0.29 -17.52 -27.85
CA LEU A 17 1.52 -17.41 -27.07
C LEU A 17 1.40 -17.96 -25.64
N PHE A 18 0.23 -17.84 -24.99
CA PHE A 18 0.00 -18.51 -23.71
C PHE A 18 -0.05 -20.04 -23.87
N LYS A 19 -0.73 -20.54 -24.90
CA LYS A 19 -0.83 -21.98 -25.21
C LYS A 19 0.53 -22.59 -25.56
N ASP A 20 1.30 -21.93 -26.42
CA ASP A 20 2.64 -22.37 -26.85
C ASP A 20 3.60 -22.47 -25.66
N ARG A 21 3.33 -21.71 -24.59
CA ARG A 21 4.06 -21.76 -23.33
C ARG A 21 3.51 -22.79 -22.34
N GLY A 22 2.52 -23.58 -22.70
CA GLY A 22 1.96 -24.66 -21.88
C GLY A 22 0.74 -24.29 -21.03
N MET A 23 0.14 -23.10 -21.20
CA MET A 23 -1.10 -22.75 -20.49
C MET A 23 -2.30 -23.42 -21.16
N ILE A 24 -3.16 -24.05 -20.36
CA ILE A 24 -4.39 -24.68 -20.84
C ILE A 24 -5.45 -23.59 -21.07
N ILE A 25 -5.94 -23.49 -22.31
CA ILE A 25 -7.01 -22.57 -22.71
C ILE A 25 -8.08 -23.37 -23.44
N THR A 26 -9.22 -23.57 -22.81
CA THR A 26 -10.34 -24.34 -23.35
C THR A 26 -11.25 -23.49 -24.26
N ASP A 27 -11.46 -22.23 -23.93
CA ASP A 27 -12.24 -21.26 -24.71
C ASP A 27 -11.35 -20.09 -25.17
N GLU A 28 -10.77 -20.24 -26.36
CA GLU A 28 -9.91 -19.22 -26.95
C GLU A 28 -10.66 -17.92 -27.25
N LYS A 29 -11.93 -17.99 -27.68
CA LYS A 29 -12.74 -16.80 -27.98
C LYS A 29 -12.99 -15.98 -26.71
N LYS A 30 -13.24 -16.63 -25.58
CA LYS A 30 -13.33 -15.97 -24.27
C LYS A 30 -11.99 -15.36 -23.87
N ALA A 31 -10.88 -16.09 -24.03
CA ALA A 31 -9.56 -15.57 -23.71
C ALA A 31 -9.19 -14.33 -24.54
N GLU A 32 -9.50 -14.33 -25.84
CA GLU A 32 -9.34 -13.17 -26.73
C GLU A 32 -10.15 -11.97 -26.24
N LYS A 33 -11.44 -12.17 -25.90
CA LYS A 33 -12.28 -11.10 -25.34
C LYS A 33 -11.70 -10.54 -24.04
N VAL A 34 -11.19 -11.39 -23.16
CA VAL A 34 -10.56 -10.95 -21.91
C VAL A 34 -9.31 -10.10 -22.19
N LEU A 35 -8.47 -10.51 -23.15
CA LEU A 35 -7.24 -9.79 -23.52
C LEU A 35 -7.49 -8.41 -24.13
N GLN A 36 -8.70 -8.14 -24.64
CA GLN A 36 -9.12 -6.80 -25.06
C GLN A 36 -9.23 -5.82 -23.89
N PHE A 37 -9.56 -6.30 -22.68
CA PHE A 37 -9.76 -5.47 -21.49
C PHE A 37 -8.63 -5.58 -20.48
N ILE A 38 -7.96 -6.74 -20.41
CA ILE A 38 -6.84 -7.01 -19.51
C ILE A 38 -5.64 -7.36 -20.37
N ASN A 39 -4.70 -6.43 -20.50
CA ASN A 39 -3.55 -6.64 -21.37
C ASN A 39 -2.75 -7.90 -20.99
N TYR A 40 -2.08 -8.47 -22.00
CA TYR A 40 -1.27 -9.68 -21.89
C TYR A 40 -0.30 -9.66 -20.68
N TYR A 41 0.40 -8.55 -20.48
CA TYR A 41 1.41 -8.43 -19.43
C TYR A 41 0.80 -8.41 -18.03
N LYS A 42 -0.42 -7.91 -17.85
CA LYS A 42 -1.13 -7.96 -16.56
C LYS A 42 -1.51 -9.39 -16.16
N LEU A 43 -1.97 -10.20 -17.12
CA LEU A 43 -2.22 -11.61 -16.87
C LEU A 43 -0.92 -12.40 -16.69
N LYS A 44 0.11 -12.08 -17.49
CA LYS A 44 1.45 -12.67 -17.35
C LYS A 44 2.07 -12.40 -15.99
N GLU A 45 1.95 -11.17 -15.47
CA GLU A 45 2.41 -10.80 -14.12
C GLU A 45 1.79 -11.69 -13.04
N CYS A 46 0.49 -12.00 -13.17
CA CYS A 46 -0.23 -12.88 -12.23
C CYS A 46 0.13 -14.37 -12.41
N SER A 47 0.60 -14.77 -13.59
CA SER A 47 0.96 -16.15 -13.90
C SER A 47 2.43 -16.49 -13.63
N LEU A 48 3.28 -15.50 -13.34
CA LEU A 48 4.71 -15.69 -13.05
C LEU A 48 5.02 -16.77 -11.99
N PRO A 49 4.26 -16.92 -10.88
CA PRO A 49 4.51 -18.00 -9.92
C PRO A 49 4.41 -19.41 -10.51
N TYR A 50 3.69 -19.55 -11.63
CA TYR A 50 3.43 -20.79 -12.35
C TYR A 50 4.29 -20.92 -13.62
N PHE A 51 5.17 -19.96 -13.89
CA PHE A 51 6.00 -19.92 -15.10
C PHE A 51 7.47 -20.19 -14.74
N LYS A 52 7.99 -21.35 -15.17
CA LYS A 52 9.35 -21.82 -14.88
C LYS A 52 10.05 -22.22 -16.18
N ASN A 53 11.32 -21.83 -16.32
CA ASN A 53 12.16 -22.23 -17.46
C ASN A 53 11.54 -21.96 -18.85
N GLY A 54 10.74 -20.90 -18.98
CA GLY A 54 10.11 -20.54 -20.25
C GLY A 54 8.76 -21.23 -20.54
N GLN A 55 8.28 -22.10 -19.65
CA GLN A 55 7.00 -22.78 -19.77
C GLN A 55 6.18 -22.68 -18.48
N TYR A 56 4.87 -22.88 -18.61
CA TYR A 56 3.96 -22.99 -17.51
C TYR A 56 4.02 -24.39 -16.88
N VAL A 57 3.85 -24.47 -15.57
CA VAL A 57 3.71 -25.76 -14.87
C VAL A 57 2.49 -26.53 -15.38
N GLN A 58 2.57 -27.85 -15.39
CA GLN A 58 1.50 -28.70 -15.91
C GLN A 58 0.17 -28.45 -15.18
N GLY A 59 -0.91 -28.39 -15.95
CA GLY A 59 -2.27 -28.27 -15.41
C GLY A 59 -2.76 -26.84 -15.18
N ILE A 60 -1.91 -25.81 -15.31
CA ILE A 60 -2.38 -24.42 -15.11
C ILE A 60 -3.28 -23.97 -16.26
N THR A 61 -4.44 -23.44 -15.90
CA THR A 61 -5.43 -22.95 -16.86
C THR A 61 -5.49 -21.42 -16.92
N PHE A 62 -5.93 -20.88 -18.04
CA PHE A 62 -6.17 -19.44 -18.18
C PHE A 62 -7.21 -18.91 -17.19
N ASP A 63 -8.28 -19.67 -16.95
CA ASP A 63 -9.34 -19.29 -16.01
C ASP A 63 -8.85 -19.22 -14.56
N GLU A 64 -7.88 -20.05 -14.17
CA GLU A 64 -7.27 -19.97 -12.85
C GLU A 64 -6.43 -18.70 -12.69
N ILE A 65 -5.66 -18.31 -13.72
CA ILE A 65 -4.88 -17.07 -13.72
C ILE A 65 -5.82 -15.85 -13.71
N LEU A 66 -6.90 -15.89 -14.49
CA LEU A 66 -7.91 -14.84 -14.52
C LEU A 66 -8.59 -14.69 -13.16
N THR A 67 -8.95 -15.79 -12.51
CA THR A 67 -9.50 -15.78 -11.15
C THR A 67 -8.49 -15.19 -10.17
N ARG A 68 -7.21 -15.56 -10.25
CA ARG A 68 -6.15 -14.99 -9.41
C ARG A 68 -6.00 -13.48 -9.62
N PHE A 69 -6.09 -13.00 -10.87
CA PHE A 69 -6.07 -11.57 -11.19
C PHE A 69 -7.20 -10.81 -10.49
N TYR A 70 -8.43 -11.35 -10.52
CA TYR A 70 -9.57 -10.71 -9.86
C TYR A 70 -9.47 -10.77 -8.33
N GLU A 71 -8.95 -11.85 -7.75
CA GLU A 71 -8.74 -11.91 -6.30
C GLU A 71 -7.61 -10.96 -5.84
N ASN A 72 -6.56 -10.77 -6.64
CA ASN A 72 -5.57 -9.71 -6.42
C ASN A 72 -6.23 -8.32 -6.47
N LYS A 73 -7.12 -8.05 -7.44
CA LYS A 73 -7.89 -6.80 -7.50
C LYS A 73 -8.72 -6.59 -6.23
N ASN A 74 -9.47 -7.61 -5.79
CA ASN A 74 -10.30 -7.55 -4.58
C ASN A 74 -9.46 -7.23 -3.35
N LEU A 75 -8.31 -7.90 -3.19
CA LEU A 75 -7.39 -7.65 -2.09
C LEU A 75 -6.88 -6.20 -2.10
N ARG A 76 -6.45 -5.66 -3.25
CA ARG A 76 -5.99 -4.26 -3.36
C ARG A 76 -7.07 -3.25 -2.97
N ILE A 77 -8.32 -3.46 -3.40
CA ILE A 77 -9.44 -2.57 -3.03
C ILE A 77 -9.67 -2.60 -1.52
N ASN A 78 -9.64 -3.79 -0.91
CA ASN A 78 -9.79 -3.92 0.54
C ASN A 78 -8.61 -3.29 1.29
N LEU A 79 -7.38 -3.42 0.79
CA LEU A 79 -6.20 -2.78 1.38
C LEU A 79 -6.30 -1.26 1.27
N LEU A 80 -6.73 -0.70 0.13
CA LEU A 80 -6.92 0.74 -0.04
C LEU A 80 -7.84 1.31 1.05
N ARG A 81 -8.96 0.64 1.33
CA ARG A 81 -9.90 1.02 2.40
C ARG A 81 -9.25 1.06 3.78
N LEU A 82 -8.32 0.15 4.08
CA LEU A 82 -7.59 0.17 5.35
C LEU A 82 -6.53 1.28 5.37
N THR A 83 -5.80 1.47 4.26
CA THR A 83 -4.78 2.51 4.16
C THR A 83 -5.37 3.92 4.29
N GLU A 84 -6.57 4.14 3.75
CA GLU A 84 -7.32 5.39 3.88
C GLU A 84 -7.58 5.76 5.34
N LYS A 85 -7.96 4.79 6.19
CA LYS A 85 -8.17 5.04 7.62
C LYS A 85 -6.91 5.50 8.33
N VAL A 86 -5.77 4.87 7.98
CA VAL A 86 -4.47 5.25 8.54
C VAL A 86 -4.05 6.63 8.03
N GLU A 87 -4.30 6.94 6.74
CA GLU A 87 -4.02 8.24 6.14
C GLU A 87 -4.76 9.37 6.88
N ILE A 88 -6.08 9.19 7.07
CA ILE A 88 -6.92 10.16 7.77
C ILE A 88 -6.43 10.34 9.20
N SER A 89 -6.15 9.24 9.93
CA SER A 89 -5.60 9.31 11.29
C SER A 89 -4.30 10.12 11.32
N LEU A 90 -3.35 9.81 10.43
CA LEU A 90 -2.07 10.52 10.36
C LEU A 90 -2.26 12.02 10.08
N LYS A 91 -3.10 12.39 9.09
CA LYS A 91 -3.43 13.79 8.78
C LYS A 91 -4.02 14.51 9.98
N THR A 92 -5.01 13.90 10.65
CA THR A 92 -5.64 14.47 11.84
C THR A 92 -4.63 14.68 12.97
N LYS A 93 -3.81 13.67 13.30
CA LYS A 93 -2.84 13.77 14.39
C LYS A 93 -1.72 14.77 14.08
N PHE A 94 -1.24 14.81 12.84
CA PHE A 94 -0.24 15.79 12.40
C PHE A 94 -0.80 17.21 12.49
N SER A 95 -1.99 17.44 11.93
CA SER A 95 -2.66 18.74 11.97
C SER A 95 -2.90 19.21 13.41
N TYR A 96 -3.41 18.33 14.26
CA TYR A 96 -3.64 18.62 15.68
C TYR A 96 -2.35 19.01 16.39
N LEU A 97 -1.27 18.23 16.22
CA LEU A 97 0.02 18.52 16.84
C LEU A 97 0.58 19.89 16.42
N ILE A 98 0.53 20.20 15.13
CA ILE A 98 1.05 21.46 14.60
C ILE A 98 0.18 22.63 15.04
N GLY A 99 -1.15 22.50 14.96
CA GLY A 99 -2.10 23.52 15.38
C GLY A 99 -2.01 23.82 16.87
N GLU A 100 -1.95 22.79 17.72
CA GLU A 100 -1.82 22.93 19.18
C GLU A 100 -0.51 23.64 19.56
N LYS A 101 0.63 23.28 18.94
CA LYS A 101 1.95 23.77 19.36
C LYS A 101 2.37 25.08 18.71
N PHE A 102 1.94 25.33 17.49
CA PHE A 102 2.47 26.43 16.67
C PHE A 102 1.37 27.32 16.08
N GLY A 103 0.11 27.05 16.41
CA GLY A 103 -1.06 27.76 15.88
C GLY A 103 -1.42 27.34 14.45
N ALA A 104 -2.52 27.89 13.97
CA ALA A 104 -3.13 27.56 12.68
C ALA A 104 -2.15 27.63 11.48
N TYR A 105 -1.20 28.56 11.52
CA TYR A 105 -0.24 28.83 10.44
C TYR A 105 1.19 28.41 10.80
N GLY A 106 1.39 27.75 11.93
CA GLY A 106 2.71 27.37 12.43
C GLY A 106 3.47 26.42 11.51
N TYR A 107 2.74 25.66 10.68
CA TYR A 107 3.31 24.78 9.66
C TYR A 107 4.15 25.53 8.61
N LEU A 108 3.89 26.83 8.38
CA LEU A 108 4.65 27.66 7.43
C LEU A 108 6.06 27.98 7.91
N ASP A 109 6.33 27.84 9.21
CA ASP A 109 7.62 28.10 9.82
C ASP A 109 8.36 26.78 10.10
N PHE A 110 8.97 26.22 9.05
CA PHE A 110 9.67 24.92 9.10
C PHE A 110 10.73 24.87 10.21
N TYR A 111 11.35 26.00 10.56
CA TYR A 111 12.40 26.04 11.57
C TYR A 111 11.91 25.67 12.97
N LYS A 112 10.60 25.82 13.26
CA LYS A 112 10.01 25.51 14.58
C LYS A 112 9.79 24.02 14.83
N TRP A 113 9.49 23.25 13.79
CA TRP A 113 9.02 21.87 13.94
C TRP A 113 9.84 20.83 13.17
N VAL A 114 10.61 21.24 12.16
CA VAL A 114 11.51 20.35 11.43
C VAL A 114 12.79 20.08 12.21
N ASP A 115 13.22 18.82 12.24
CA ASP A 115 14.36 18.36 12.99
C ASP A 115 15.68 18.99 12.48
N LYS A 116 16.20 19.97 13.21
CA LYS A 116 17.47 20.63 12.87
C LYS A 116 18.70 19.77 13.15
N THR A 117 18.57 18.70 13.93
CA THR A 117 19.67 17.79 14.28
C THR A 117 19.91 16.76 13.18
N GLU A 118 18.82 16.31 12.54
CA GLU A 118 18.86 15.41 11.40
C GLU A 118 19.09 16.15 10.08
N TYR A 119 18.47 17.34 9.90
CA TYR A 119 18.43 18.03 8.62
C TYR A 119 19.19 19.35 8.62
N CYS A 120 20.20 19.44 7.76
CA CYS A 120 20.97 20.66 7.54
C CYS A 120 20.09 21.81 7.02
N ARG A 121 20.53 23.06 7.21
CA ARG A 121 19.76 24.26 6.83
C ARG A 121 19.35 24.26 5.35
N HIS A 122 20.26 23.91 4.46
CA HIS A 122 20.00 23.87 3.01
C HIS A 122 18.86 22.92 2.66
N PHE A 123 18.85 21.71 3.23
CA PHE A 123 17.80 20.72 3.01
C PHE A 123 16.45 21.21 3.54
N ARG A 124 16.43 21.81 4.75
CA ARG A 124 15.19 22.37 5.33
C ARG A 124 14.59 23.49 4.47
N THR A 125 15.42 24.42 4.00
CA THR A 125 15.00 25.49 3.08
C THR A 125 14.47 24.93 1.76
N PHE A 126 15.12 23.90 1.21
CA PHE A 126 14.64 23.23 0.00
C PHE A 126 13.27 22.58 0.23
N LYS A 127 13.11 21.83 1.31
CA LYS A 127 11.83 21.17 1.66
C LYS A 127 10.71 22.15 1.95
N GLU A 128 11.01 23.28 2.59
CA GLU A 128 10.03 24.36 2.79
C GLU A 128 9.53 24.91 1.45
N LYS A 129 10.44 25.19 0.51
CA LYS A 129 10.08 25.67 -0.83
C LYS A 129 9.28 24.63 -1.62
N ASP A 130 9.70 23.37 -1.60
CA ASP A 130 9.01 22.26 -2.25
C ASP A 130 7.59 22.11 -1.69
N PHE A 131 7.44 22.09 -0.37
CA PHE A 131 6.15 21.99 0.29
C PHE A 131 5.21 23.15 -0.03
N LYS A 132 5.69 24.41 -0.01
CA LYS A 132 4.89 25.58 -0.40
C LYS A 132 4.39 25.45 -1.84
N LYS A 133 5.26 25.08 -2.78
CA LYS A 133 4.87 24.83 -4.18
C LYS A 133 3.81 23.72 -4.33
N ARG A 134 3.93 22.63 -3.56
CA ARG A 134 2.95 21.54 -3.57
C ARG A 134 1.60 22.00 -3.05
N ILE A 135 1.58 22.75 -1.95
CA ILE A 135 0.35 23.36 -1.44
C ILE A 135 -0.28 24.26 -2.49
N ASP A 136 0.48 25.20 -3.07
CA ASP A 136 -0.05 26.12 -4.08
C ASP A 136 -0.69 25.37 -5.26
N ARG A 137 -0.03 24.30 -5.71
CA ARG A 137 -0.57 23.41 -6.76
C ARG A 137 -1.83 22.66 -6.30
N SER A 138 -1.84 22.07 -5.12
CA SER A 138 -3.00 21.31 -4.62
C SER A 138 -4.17 22.23 -4.33
N LEU A 139 -3.92 23.45 -3.86
CA LEU A 139 -4.93 24.49 -3.68
C LEU A 139 -5.52 24.93 -5.01
N GLY A 140 -4.70 25.15 -6.05
CA GLY A 140 -5.19 25.55 -7.37
C GLY A 140 -6.00 24.46 -8.09
N ASN A 141 -5.76 23.19 -7.77
CA ASN A 141 -6.50 22.06 -8.36
C ASN A 141 -7.68 21.57 -7.49
N SER A 142 -7.80 22.05 -6.25
CA SER A 142 -8.85 21.62 -5.34
C SER A 142 -10.20 22.13 -5.83
N LYS A 143 -11.19 21.24 -5.87
CA LYS A 143 -12.60 21.58 -6.13
C LYS A 143 -13.45 21.47 -4.85
N ASN A 144 -12.82 21.53 -3.69
CA ASN A 144 -13.52 21.43 -2.41
C ASN A 144 -14.20 22.76 -2.08
N GLU A 145 -15.53 22.76 -2.03
CA GLU A 145 -16.35 23.95 -1.78
C GLU A 145 -15.98 24.66 -0.47
N LEU A 146 -15.76 23.92 0.62
CA LEU A 146 -15.39 24.50 1.92
C LEU A 146 -14.07 25.27 1.84
N LEU A 147 -13.11 24.74 1.08
CA LEU A 147 -11.80 25.37 0.89
C LEU A 147 -11.93 26.63 0.02
N GLU A 148 -12.75 26.59 -1.03
CA GLU A 148 -13.00 27.75 -1.88
C GLU A 148 -13.68 28.88 -1.11
N THR A 149 -14.72 28.59 -0.32
CA THR A 149 -15.36 29.57 0.56
C THR A 149 -14.38 30.14 1.59
N TYR A 150 -13.48 29.31 2.13
CA TYR A 150 -12.49 29.78 3.09
C TYR A 150 -11.49 30.75 2.44
N LYS A 151 -10.99 30.44 1.24
CA LYS A 151 -10.04 31.29 0.50
C LYS A 151 -10.62 32.66 0.15
N GLN A 152 -11.92 32.76 -0.10
CA GLN A 152 -12.57 34.04 -0.41
C GLN A 152 -12.46 35.07 0.73
N ASN A 153 -12.43 34.60 1.98
CA ASN A 153 -12.46 35.45 3.16
C ASN A 153 -11.12 35.49 3.92
N HIS A 154 -10.12 34.70 3.52
CA HIS A 154 -8.87 34.54 4.26
C HIS A 154 -7.63 34.45 3.36
N ASN A 155 -6.59 35.22 3.70
CA ASN A 155 -5.31 35.24 2.99
C ASN A 155 -4.38 34.05 3.31
N LYS A 156 -4.66 33.30 4.37
CA LYS A 156 -3.84 32.16 4.81
C LYS A 156 -4.75 30.99 5.16
N ILE A 157 -4.29 29.79 4.85
CA ILE A 157 -5.07 28.57 5.07
C ILE A 157 -4.52 27.84 6.31
N PRO A 158 -5.37 27.50 7.28
CA PRO A 158 -4.95 26.81 8.49
C PRO A 158 -4.55 25.36 8.21
N ILE A 159 -3.70 24.80 9.07
CA ILE A 159 -3.12 23.46 8.87
C ILE A 159 -4.16 22.35 8.69
N TRP A 160 -5.31 22.40 9.36
CA TRP A 160 -6.35 21.37 9.22
C TRP A 160 -6.99 21.32 7.83
N LEU A 161 -7.12 22.46 7.14
CA LEU A 161 -7.56 22.48 5.75
C LEU A 161 -6.44 22.07 4.79
N VAL A 162 -5.19 22.43 5.12
CA VAL A 162 -4.02 22.04 4.33
C VAL A 162 -3.78 20.54 4.36
N THR A 163 -3.88 19.88 5.52
CA THR A 163 -3.61 18.45 5.60
C THR A 163 -4.59 17.61 4.79
N ASP A 164 -5.83 18.08 4.61
CA ASP A 164 -6.88 17.36 3.89
C ASP A 164 -6.61 17.28 2.38
N ILE A 165 -5.93 18.28 1.80
CA ILE A 165 -5.58 18.31 0.37
C ILE A 165 -4.27 17.58 0.04
N LEU A 166 -3.48 17.20 1.05
CA LEU A 166 -2.24 16.46 0.84
C LEU A 166 -2.54 14.99 0.55
N THR A 167 -1.71 14.32 -0.24
CA THR A 167 -1.73 12.86 -0.39
C THR A 167 -1.11 12.17 0.82
N PHE A 168 -1.30 10.85 0.97
CA PHE A 168 -0.58 10.04 1.97
C PHE A 168 0.93 10.30 1.91
N GLY A 169 1.52 10.21 0.72
CA GLY A 169 2.97 10.37 0.55
C GLY A 169 3.47 11.74 1.03
N GLU A 170 2.71 12.80 0.76
CA GLU A 170 3.06 14.15 1.18
C GLU A 170 2.96 14.33 2.70
N ILE A 171 1.89 13.85 3.34
CA ILE A 171 1.79 13.94 4.80
C ILE A 171 2.85 13.07 5.50
N LEU A 172 3.20 11.92 4.93
CA LEU A 172 4.29 11.08 5.41
C LEU A 172 5.65 11.78 5.26
N ASP A 173 5.89 12.47 4.14
CA ASP A 173 7.09 13.28 3.94
C ASP A 173 7.21 14.37 5.02
N LEU A 174 6.11 15.04 5.38
CA LEU A 174 6.11 16.03 6.47
C LEU A 174 6.32 15.38 7.84
N TYR A 175 5.69 14.24 8.09
CA TYR A 175 5.89 13.49 9.33
C TYR A 175 7.37 13.12 9.54
N LYS A 176 8.06 12.69 8.48
CA LYS A 176 9.51 12.39 8.51
C LYS A 176 10.37 13.59 8.91
N LEU A 177 9.95 14.80 8.53
CA LEU A 177 10.68 16.04 8.84
C LEU A 177 10.55 16.46 10.30
N LEU A 178 9.49 16.05 11.01
CA LEU A 178 9.27 16.41 12.42
C LEU A 178 10.47 16.04 13.31
N TYR A 179 10.74 16.86 14.33
CA TYR A 179 11.61 16.43 15.44
C TYR A 179 11.18 15.07 15.99
N LYS A 180 12.15 14.22 16.37
CA LYS A 180 11.89 12.90 16.95
C LYS A 180 10.90 12.92 18.12
N LYS A 181 10.92 13.96 18.96
CA LYS A 181 9.94 14.15 20.05
C LYS A 181 8.49 14.24 19.56
N TYR A 182 8.25 14.88 18.42
CA TYR A 182 6.92 15.03 17.83
C TYR A 182 6.50 13.75 17.09
N GLN A 183 7.42 13.09 16.38
CA GLN A 183 7.19 11.76 15.81
C GLN A 183 6.75 10.77 16.90
N ASN A 184 7.46 10.75 18.02
CA ASN A 184 7.15 9.93 19.18
C ASN A 184 5.81 10.32 19.85
N LYS A 185 5.45 11.62 19.90
CA LYS A 185 4.14 12.04 20.44
C LYS A 185 2.99 11.40 19.65
N ILE A 186 3.03 11.49 18.32
CA ILE A 186 1.99 10.90 17.45
C ILE A 186 2.01 9.36 17.51
N ALA A 187 3.20 8.75 17.54
CA ALA A 187 3.33 7.29 17.58
C ALA A 187 2.80 6.68 18.90
N LYS A 188 2.99 7.39 20.02
CA LYS A 188 2.48 6.97 21.34
C LYS A 188 0.96 6.86 21.37
N GLU A 189 0.24 7.68 20.61
CA GLU A 189 -1.22 7.57 20.49
C GLU A 189 -1.66 6.25 19.82
N HIS A 190 -0.74 5.56 19.16
CA HIS A 190 -0.94 4.24 18.58
C HIS A 190 -0.29 3.10 19.39
N ASN A 191 0.20 3.40 20.60
CA ASN A 191 0.98 2.50 21.45
C ASN A 191 2.28 2.01 20.78
N LEU A 192 2.92 2.85 19.98
CA LEU A 192 4.14 2.51 19.24
C LEU A 192 5.27 3.50 19.53
N SER A 193 6.52 3.05 19.32
CA SER A 193 7.66 3.97 19.22
C SER A 193 7.64 4.68 17.87
N GLY A 194 8.20 5.90 17.80
CA GLY A 194 8.26 6.67 16.54
C GLY A 194 8.99 5.93 15.41
N ILE A 195 10.00 5.13 15.76
CA ILE A 195 10.77 4.34 14.80
C ILE A 195 9.92 3.21 14.19
N ILE A 196 9.10 2.52 15.00
CA ILE A 196 8.20 1.47 14.51
C ILE A 196 7.08 2.09 13.69
N TYR A 197 6.44 3.13 14.21
CA TYR A 197 5.33 3.79 13.53
C TYR A 197 5.76 4.39 12.18
N LEU A 198 6.91 5.04 12.10
CA LEU A 198 7.46 5.52 10.83
C LEU A 198 7.66 4.38 9.82
N SER A 199 8.28 3.29 10.24
CA SER A 199 8.50 2.11 9.40
C SER A 199 7.18 1.53 8.87
N TRP A 200 6.13 1.55 9.69
CA TRP A 200 4.80 1.07 9.31
C TRP A 200 4.12 2.03 8.32
N LEU A 201 4.20 3.33 8.54
CA LEU A 201 3.65 4.33 7.60
C LEU A 201 4.31 4.23 6.22
N GLU A 202 5.62 4.00 6.16
CA GLU A 202 6.33 3.78 4.89
C GLU A 202 5.86 2.52 4.17
N ASN A 203 5.67 1.42 4.90
CA ASN A 203 5.13 0.18 4.34
C ASN A 203 3.68 0.35 3.85
N ILE A 204 2.84 1.07 4.61
CA ILE A 204 1.45 1.34 4.23
C ILE A 204 1.39 2.23 3.00
N ASN A 205 2.22 3.27 2.90
CA ASN A 205 2.31 4.11 1.71
C ASN A 205 2.71 3.29 0.47
N LEU A 206 3.65 2.35 0.62
CA LEU A 206 3.99 1.40 -0.44
C LEU A 206 2.78 0.54 -0.85
N ILE A 207 2.09 -0.08 0.10
CA ILE A 207 0.90 -0.90 -0.15
C ILE A 207 -0.22 -0.10 -0.83
N ARG A 208 -0.47 1.13 -0.37
CA ARG A 208 -1.43 2.05 -0.96
C ARG A 208 -1.09 2.33 -2.42
N ASN A 209 0.17 2.66 -2.71
CA ASN A 209 0.62 2.97 -4.07
C ASN A 209 0.53 1.76 -5.00
N LEU A 210 0.99 0.58 -4.55
CA LEU A 210 0.85 -0.66 -5.33
C LEU A 210 -0.62 -1.01 -5.63
N SER A 211 -1.48 -0.78 -4.65
CA SER A 211 -2.92 -1.03 -4.79
C SER A 211 -3.56 -0.06 -5.79
N ALA A 212 -3.20 1.23 -5.74
CA ALA A 212 -3.67 2.27 -6.65
C ALA A 212 -3.12 2.12 -8.08
N HIS A 213 -1.88 1.63 -8.25
CA HIS A 213 -1.22 1.46 -9.55
C HIS A 213 -1.44 0.09 -10.19
N ASN A 214 -2.43 -0.66 -9.71
CA ASN A 214 -2.80 -1.95 -10.26
C ASN A 214 -1.65 -2.99 -10.30
N SER A 215 -0.75 -2.99 -9.32
CA SER A 215 0.34 -3.97 -9.19
C SER A 215 -0.16 -5.37 -8.76
N ASN A 216 0.63 -6.42 -8.99
CA ASN A 216 0.39 -7.73 -8.38
C ASN A 216 0.90 -7.74 -6.92
N ILE A 217 -0.01 -7.47 -5.97
CA ILE A 217 0.33 -7.36 -4.56
C ILE A 217 0.44 -8.73 -3.87
N VAL A 218 -0.20 -9.76 -4.43
CA VAL A 218 -0.19 -11.11 -3.87
C VAL A 218 1.22 -11.72 -3.90
N ASP A 219 1.98 -11.41 -4.96
CA ASP A 219 3.31 -11.97 -5.19
C ASP A 219 4.47 -11.04 -4.80
N ILE A 220 4.17 -9.93 -4.10
CA ILE A 220 5.17 -8.95 -3.72
C ILE A 220 6.30 -9.55 -2.87
N LYS A 221 7.49 -9.00 -3.07
CA LYS A 221 8.67 -9.19 -2.21
C LYS A 221 9.19 -7.83 -1.79
N PHE A 222 9.22 -7.56 -0.49
CA PHE A 222 9.70 -6.30 0.06
C PHE A 222 11.23 -6.26 0.09
N SER A 223 11.82 -5.28 -0.61
CA SER A 223 13.26 -4.99 -0.50
C SER A 223 13.62 -4.49 0.90
N THR A 224 12.79 -3.59 1.45
CA THR A 224 12.93 -3.06 2.82
C THR A 224 11.83 -3.65 3.70
N LYS A 225 12.22 -4.50 4.64
CA LYS A 225 11.27 -5.12 5.58
C LYS A 225 10.86 -4.11 6.66
N PRO A 226 9.56 -3.93 6.92
CA PRO A 226 9.14 -3.09 8.03
C PRO A 226 9.56 -3.72 9.36
N LYS A 227 9.78 -2.88 10.37
CA LYS A 227 9.98 -3.35 11.74
C LYS A 227 8.71 -4.07 12.23
N ILE A 228 8.85 -5.14 13.01
CA ILE A 228 7.71 -5.88 13.54
C ILE A 228 7.70 -5.85 15.06
N LEU A 229 6.51 -6.04 15.65
CA LEU A 229 6.37 -6.35 17.06
C LEU A 229 6.68 -7.83 17.30
N ASP A 230 7.18 -8.17 18.49
CA ASP A 230 7.49 -9.56 18.83
C ASP A 230 6.25 -10.46 18.77
N GLU A 231 5.08 -9.93 19.12
CA GLU A 231 3.79 -10.61 19.01
C GLU A 231 3.37 -10.96 17.57
N PHE A 232 4.04 -10.42 16.54
CA PHE A 232 3.77 -10.82 15.15
C PHE A 232 4.57 -12.06 14.74
N LYS A 233 5.65 -12.39 15.46
CA LYS A 233 6.53 -13.51 15.10
C LYS A 233 5.79 -14.84 15.04
N ASN A 234 4.85 -15.09 15.94
CA ASN A 234 4.06 -16.33 15.95
C ASN A 234 3.01 -16.44 14.81
N LYS A 235 2.77 -15.37 14.04
CA LYS A 235 1.83 -15.32 12.91
C LYS A 235 2.53 -15.31 11.55
N LEU A 236 3.84 -15.10 11.52
CA LEU A 236 4.61 -14.91 10.29
C LEU A 236 5.40 -16.16 9.92
N TYR A 237 5.53 -16.40 8.62
CA TYR A 237 6.39 -17.44 8.09
C TYR A 237 7.85 -16.98 8.07
N PHE A 238 8.76 -17.88 8.45
CA PHE A 238 10.21 -17.65 8.50
C PHE A 238 10.91 -18.52 7.45
N ILE A 239 11.85 -17.92 6.74
CA ILE A 239 12.72 -18.59 5.76
C ILE A 239 14.16 -18.36 6.23
N ASN A 240 14.87 -19.43 6.60
CA ASN A 240 16.23 -19.39 7.14
C ASN A 240 16.37 -18.37 8.29
N ASP A 241 15.50 -18.50 9.30
CA ASP A 241 15.40 -17.62 10.48
C ASP A 241 15.09 -16.13 10.20
N LYS A 242 14.77 -15.79 8.94
CA LYS A 242 14.36 -14.45 8.54
C LYS A 242 12.88 -14.42 8.24
N ILE A 243 12.18 -13.42 8.77
CA ILE A 243 10.77 -13.16 8.45
C ILE A 243 10.60 -13.07 6.93
N SER A 244 9.55 -13.69 6.40
CA SER A 244 9.21 -13.61 4.98
C SER A 244 9.08 -12.15 4.51
N ASP A 245 9.47 -11.88 3.28
CA ASP A 245 9.39 -10.58 2.62
C ASP A 245 8.02 -10.33 1.95
N ARG A 246 6.98 -11.03 2.41
CA ARG A 246 5.66 -11.12 1.76
C ARG A 246 4.61 -10.26 2.45
N ILE A 247 3.44 -10.16 1.84
CA ILE A 247 2.36 -9.24 2.23
C ILE A 247 1.81 -9.45 3.64
N ALA A 248 1.99 -10.63 4.25
CA ALA A 248 1.49 -10.93 5.59
C ALA A 248 1.89 -9.87 6.63
N VAL A 249 3.12 -9.37 6.58
CA VAL A 249 3.58 -8.34 7.52
C VAL A 249 2.76 -7.06 7.40
N SER A 250 2.47 -6.62 6.17
CA SER A 250 1.62 -5.46 5.91
C SER A 250 0.19 -5.66 6.38
N VAL A 251 -0.35 -6.87 6.24
CA VAL A 251 -1.69 -7.21 6.73
C VAL A 251 -1.76 -7.11 8.25
N LEU A 252 -0.77 -7.65 8.97
CA LEU A 252 -0.72 -7.57 10.43
C LEU A 252 -0.56 -6.12 10.93
N ILE A 253 0.27 -5.32 10.25
CA ILE A 253 0.43 -3.88 10.55
C ILE A 253 -0.91 -3.14 10.39
N LEU A 254 -1.61 -3.38 9.28
CA LEU A 254 -2.90 -2.74 9.01
C LEU A 254 -3.97 -3.21 9.99
N GLU A 255 -4.01 -4.50 10.33
CA GLU A 255 -4.91 -5.04 11.35
C GLU A 255 -4.72 -4.31 12.68
N TYR A 256 -3.48 -4.24 13.18
CA TYR A 256 -3.17 -3.57 14.42
C TYR A 256 -3.62 -2.10 14.39
N LEU A 257 -3.19 -1.33 13.39
CA LEU A 257 -3.47 0.10 13.35
C LEU A 257 -4.96 0.40 13.21
N VAL A 258 -5.69 -0.39 12.41
CA VAL A 258 -7.13 -0.19 12.23
C VAL A 258 -7.89 -0.42 13.53
N PHE A 259 -7.53 -1.42 14.34
CA PHE A 259 -8.18 -1.66 15.63
C PHE A 259 -7.76 -0.63 16.68
N VAL A 260 -6.53 -0.13 16.65
CA VAL A 260 -6.10 0.98 17.49
C VAL A 260 -6.86 2.27 17.16
N ILE A 261 -7.11 2.53 15.88
CA ILE A 261 -7.88 3.70 15.41
C ILE A 261 -9.38 3.54 15.68
N ASN A 262 -9.92 2.33 15.49
CA ASN A 262 -11.33 2.02 15.67
C ASN A 262 -11.51 0.60 16.20
N LEU A 263 -11.70 0.48 17.51
CA LEU A 263 -11.90 -0.81 18.20
C LEU A 263 -13.13 -1.59 17.71
N LYS A 264 -14.14 -0.90 17.16
CA LYS A 264 -15.39 -1.49 16.65
C LYS A 264 -15.35 -1.71 15.12
N TYR A 265 -14.17 -1.74 14.50
CA TYR A 265 -14.07 -1.96 13.06
C TYR A 265 -14.70 -3.31 12.66
N PRO A 266 -15.69 -3.34 11.73
CA PRO A 266 -16.45 -4.56 11.43
C PRO A 266 -15.64 -5.65 10.69
N GLY A 267 -14.49 -5.29 10.11
CA GLY A 267 -13.48 -6.26 9.68
C GLY A 267 -13.89 -7.30 8.63
N GLY A 268 -13.07 -8.34 8.49
CA GLY A 268 -13.30 -9.57 7.73
C GLY A 268 -13.09 -9.53 6.21
N ALA A 269 -12.95 -8.36 5.58
CA ALA A 269 -12.81 -8.24 4.13
C ALA A 269 -11.47 -8.77 3.62
N ILE A 270 -10.37 -8.44 4.31
CA ILE A 270 -9.02 -8.93 3.99
C ILE A 270 -8.95 -10.43 4.22
N ARG A 271 -9.43 -10.92 5.37
CA ARG A 271 -9.54 -12.36 5.64
C ARG A 271 -10.27 -13.08 4.53
N LYS A 272 -11.42 -12.57 4.07
CA LYS A 272 -12.19 -13.20 2.99
C LYS A 272 -11.40 -13.24 1.69
N SER A 273 -10.70 -12.16 1.33
CA SER A 273 -9.83 -12.13 0.14
C SER A 273 -8.67 -13.12 0.24
N LEU A 274 -7.97 -13.18 1.38
CA LEU A 274 -6.84 -14.09 1.59
C LEU A 274 -7.30 -15.56 1.57
N LYS A 275 -8.45 -15.88 2.16
CA LYS A 275 -9.05 -17.23 2.09
C LYS A 275 -9.39 -17.66 0.66
N LYS A 276 -9.77 -16.72 -0.22
CA LYS A 276 -10.04 -17.02 -1.63
C LYS A 276 -8.75 -17.19 -2.45
N LEU A 277 -7.67 -16.51 -2.06
CA LEU A 277 -6.36 -16.70 -2.67
C LEU A 277 -5.74 -18.06 -2.32
N CYS A 278 -6.04 -18.59 -1.13
CA CYS A 278 -5.67 -19.95 -0.70
C CYS A 278 -6.82 -20.93 -0.99
N ARG A 279 -6.98 -21.32 -2.27
CA ARG A 279 -8.13 -22.12 -2.72
C ARG A 279 -8.23 -23.47 -2.01
N ASN A 280 -7.08 -24.12 -1.82
CA ASN A 280 -6.99 -25.43 -1.18
C ASN A 280 -6.87 -25.33 0.34
N ARG A 281 -6.77 -24.09 0.88
CA ARG A 281 -6.72 -23.80 2.32
C ARG A 281 -5.54 -24.50 3.01
N THR A 282 -4.42 -24.62 2.30
CA THR A 282 -3.21 -25.28 2.81
C THR A 282 -2.25 -24.28 3.45
N ASP A 283 -1.40 -24.77 4.33
CA ASP A 283 -0.36 -23.95 4.95
C ASP A 283 0.65 -23.46 3.92
N GLU A 284 0.98 -24.26 2.91
CA GLU A 284 1.86 -23.86 1.81
C GLU A 284 1.35 -22.64 1.03
N GLU A 285 0.03 -22.55 0.80
CA GLU A 285 -0.59 -21.38 0.18
C GLU A 285 -0.49 -20.14 1.08
N ALA A 286 -0.71 -20.31 2.40
CA ALA A 286 -0.58 -19.24 3.38
C ALA A 286 0.88 -18.74 3.51
N GLN A 287 1.85 -19.66 3.48
CA GLN A 287 3.29 -19.36 3.56
C GLN A 287 3.80 -18.61 2.33
N LYS A 288 3.23 -18.84 1.15
CA LYS A 288 3.51 -18.03 -0.06
C LYS A 288 3.11 -16.56 0.12
N LEU A 289 2.11 -16.28 0.95
CA LEU A 289 1.67 -14.94 1.33
C LEU A 289 2.44 -14.39 2.55
N GLY A 290 3.23 -15.23 3.23
CA GLY A 290 4.06 -14.90 4.38
C GLY A 290 3.44 -15.19 5.75
N PHE A 291 2.27 -15.82 5.80
CA PHE A 291 1.65 -16.26 7.05
C PHE A 291 2.20 -17.61 7.48
N LYS A 292 2.30 -17.84 8.79
CA LYS A 292 2.81 -19.10 9.34
C LYS A 292 2.05 -20.32 8.81
N ASP A 293 0.73 -20.24 8.83
CA ASP A 293 -0.22 -21.31 8.48
C ASP A 293 -1.57 -20.71 8.04
N PHE A 294 -2.46 -21.56 7.49
CA PHE A 294 -3.78 -21.13 7.05
C PHE A 294 -4.69 -20.72 8.23
N GLU A 295 -4.46 -21.28 9.41
CA GLU A 295 -5.22 -20.94 10.62
C GLU A 295 -4.99 -19.49 11.04
N THR A 296 -3.77 -18.98 10.86
CA THR A 296 -3.45 -17.56 11.05
C THR A 296 -4.34 -16.66 10.19
N ILE A 297 -4.57 -17.02 8.92
CA ILE A 297 -5.44 -16.25 8.02
C ILE A 297 -6.90 -16.27 8.49
N LYS A 298 -7.40 -17.41 8.99
CA LYS A 298 -8.77 -17.52 9.51
C LYS A 298 -9.01 -16.64 10.74
N ASN A 299 -7.98 -16.47 11.56
CA ASN A 299 -8.00 -15.71 12.80
C ASN A 299 -7.80 -14.20 12.60
N LEU A 300 -7.50 -13.74 11.38
CA LEU A 300 -7.51 -12.31 11.05
C LEU A 300 -8.91 -11.72 11.30
N LYS A 301 -8.92 -10.56 11.93
CA LYS A 301 -10.12 -9.78 12.24
C LYS A 301 -10.49 -8.83 11.12
N ILE A 302 -9.55 -8.43 10.24
CA ILE A 302 -9.76 -7.50 9.11
C ILE A 302 -10.12 -8.15 7.79
#